data_AF-A0A955XSN3-F1
#
_entry.id   AF-A0A955XSN3-F1
#
_cell.length_a   1.000
_cell.length_b   1.000
_cell.length_c   1.000
_cell.angle_alpha   90.00
_cell.angle_beta   90.00
_cell.angle_gamma   90.00
#
_symmetry.space_group_name_H-M   'P 1'
#
loop_
_entity.id
_entity.type
_entity.pdbx_description
1 polymer ?
#
loop_
_entity_poly.entity_id
_entity_poly.type
_entity_poly.pdbx_seq_one_letter_code
_entity_poly.pdbx_strand_id
1 'polypeptide(L)'
;YQWSQGRAVVATGSPFDDVWYGDEAHPIGQGNNAFIFPGLGFGAILSEASQVTDGMVAAAAYALADYTEVKHLRQGRIYPPISELQPVSIEVAIKVVEQAMDEGVARIEGLAREDIRARVESHFWEPVYLPIRKKA
;
A
#
# COMPACT_ATOMS: atom_id res chain seq x y z
N TYR A 1 -8.30 0.23 25.39
CA TYR A 1 -7.14 -0.31 26.14
C TYR A 1 -7.41 -0.67 27.60
N GLN A 2 -8.35 -0.03 28.32
CA GLN A 2 -8.59 -0.33 29.75
C GLN A 2 -8.81 -1.82 30.06
N TRP A 3 -9.61 -2.53 29.25
CA TRP A 3 -9.98 -3.94 29.49
C TRP A 3 -8.88 -4.95 29.15
N SER A 4 -7.80 -4.50 28.51
CA SER A 4 -6.63 -5.32 28.19
C SER A 4 -5.39 -4.92 29.01
N GLN A 5 -5.54 -3.96 29.94
CA GLN A 5 -4.41 -3.37 30.67
C GLN A 5 -3.30 -2.88 29.72
N GLY A 6 -3.68 -2.21 28.63
CA GLY A 6 -2.73 -1.69 27.63
C GLY A 6 -2.19 -2.73 26.64
N ARG A 7 -2.48 -4.03 26.80
CA ARG A 7 -1.85 -5.10 25.99
C ARG A 7 -2.54 -5.42 24.65
N ALA A 8 -3.71 -4.84 24.39
CA ALA A 8 -4.42 -5.13 23.13
C ALA A 8 -3.70 -4.46 21.96
N VAL A 9 -3.68 -5.11 20.80
CA VAL A 9 -3.31 -4.48 19.53
C VAL A 9 -4.61 -4.08 18.84
N VAL A 10 -4.81 -2.78 18.60
CA VAL A 10 -6.11 -2.26 18.15
C VAL A 10 -5.98 -1.57 16.79
N ALA A 11 -6.81 -2.02 15.85
CA ALA A 11 -7.10 -1.33 14.59
C ALA A 11 -8.61 -1.24 14.35
N THR A 12 -9.04 -0.17 13.71
CA THR A 12 -10.45 0.10 13.36
C THR A 12 -10.59 0.43 11.88
N GLY A 13 -11.79 0.31 11.31
CA GLY A 13 -12.05 0.73 9.93
C GLY A 13 -12.12 2.26 9.78
N SER A 14 -12.81 2.91 10.71
CA SER A 14 -12.92 4.37 10.81
C SER A 14 -11.77 4.95 11.63
N PRO A 15 -11.39 6.23 11.41
CA PRO A 15 -10.36 6.89 12.20
C PRO A 15 -10.84 7.10 13.64
N PHE A 16 -9.91 6.95 14.59
CA PHE A 16 -10.07 7.28 16.00
C PHE A 16 -8.82 8.00 16.48
N ASP A 17 -8.99 8.90 17.45
CA ASP A 17 -7.88 9.53 18.13
C ASP A 17 -7.07 8.51 18.95
N ASP A 18 -5.83 8.84 19.25
CA ASP A 18 -4.97 8.06 20.14
C ASP A 18 -5.65 7.90 21.52
N VAL A 19 -5.58 6.70 22.07
CA VAL A 19 -6.23 6.39 23.35
C VAL A 19 -5.19 6.36 24.46
N TRP A 20 -5.39 7.18 25.48
CA TRP A 20 -4.53 7.21 26.66
C TRP A 20 -4.85 6.05 27.60
N TYR A 21 -3.79 5.38 28.08
CA TYR A 21 -3.87 4.41 29.16
C TYR A 21 -2.74 4.69 30.16
N GLY A 22 -3.08 5.24 31.33
CA GLY A 22 -2.09 5.85 32.22
C GLY A 22 -1.48 7.10 31.56
N ASP A 23 -0.16 7.21 31.60
CA ASP A 23 0.60 8.31 30.98
C ASP A 23 1.08 7.96 29.55
N GLU A 24 0.66 6.81 29.01
CA GLU A 24 1.03 6.36 27.67
C GLU A 24 -0.11 6.60 26.66
N ALA A 25 0.24 7.18 25.51
CA ALA A 25 -0.66 7.32 24.38
C ALA A 25 -0.53 6.08 23.47
N HIS A 26 -1.64 5.42 23.19
CA HIS A 26 -1.69 4.28 22.27
C HIS A 26 -2.35 4.68 20.95
N PRO A 27 -1.60 4.67 19.83
CA PRO A 27 -2.17 4.91 18.52
C PRO A 27 -3.22 3.85 18.14
N ILE A 28 -4.31 4.28 17.51
CA ILE A 28 -5.28 3.37 16.91
C ILE A 28 -4.94 3.20 15.43
N GLY A 29 -4.61 1.98 15.02
CA GLY A 29 -4.37 1.68 13.61
C GLY A 29 -5.65 1.82 12.79
N GLN A 30 -5.55 2.26 11.54
CA GLN A 30 -6.70 2.27 10.64
C GLN A 30 -6.57 1.17 9.58
N GLY A 31 -7.22 0.04 9.84
CA GLY A 31 -7.25 -1.12 8.95
C GLY A 31 -8.20 -0.89 7.77
N ASN A 32 -7.81 0.01 6.87
CA ASN A 32 -8.62 0.44 5.74
C ASN A 32 -8.13 -0.20 4.43
N ASN A 33 -9.06 -0.68 3.60
CA ASN A 33 -8.77 -1.23 2.29
C ASN A 33 -8.11 -0.21 1.33
N ALA A 34 -8.20 1.08 1.63
CA ALA A 34 -7.51 2.16 0.93
C ALA A 34 -6.00 1.95 0.82
N PHE A 35 -5.38 1.20 1.74
CA PHE A 35 -3.95 0.87 1.64
C PHE A 35 -3.65 -0.28 0.66
N ILE A 36 -4.67 -1.01 0.19
CA ILE A 36 -4.51 -2.21 -0.65
C ILE A 36 -5.01 -1.95 -2.06
N PHE A 37 -6.30 -1.60 -2.23
CA PHE A 37 -6.92 -1.60 -3.55
C PHE A 37 -6.25 -0.68 -4.58
N PRO A 38 -5.70 0.52 -4.24
CA PRO A 38 -5.08 1.38 -5.24
C PRO A 38 -3.80 0.76 -5.79
N GLY A 39 -2.90 0.29 -4.91
CA GLY A 39 -1.66 -0.37 -5.32
C GLY A 39 -1.91 -1.71 -6.01
N LEU A 40 -2.86 -2.51 -5.51
CA LEU A 40 -3.26 -3.78 -6.12
C LEU A 40 -3.80 -3.58 -7.54
N GLY A 41 -4.73 -2.65 -7.73
CA GLY A 41 -5.27 -2.33 -9.04
C GLY A 41 -4.21 -1.77 -9.97
N PHE A 42 -3.37 -0.85 -9.48
CA PHE A 42 -2.32 -0.25 -10.29
C PHE A 42 -1.27 -1.28 -10.74
N GLY A 43 -0.80 -2.13 -9.84
CA GLY A 43 0.13 -3.21 -10.18
C GLY A 43 -0.47 -4.23 -11.15
N ALA A 44 -1.74 -4.59 -10.99
CA ALA A 44 -2.44 -5.47 -11.93
C ALA A 44 -2.56 -4.86 -13.34
N ILE A 45 -2.82 -3.55 -13.43
CA ILE A 45 -2.86 -2.82 -14.71
C ILE A 45 -1.47 -2.77 -15.35
N LEU A 46 -0.44 -2.39 -14.59
CA LEU A 46 0.91 -2.23 -15.13
C LEU A 46 1.56 -3.54 -15.56
N SER A 47 1.26 -4.65 -14.88
CA SER A 47 1.71 -5.99 -15.28
C SER A 47 0.87 -6.61 -16.40
N GLU A 48 -0.19 -5.92 -16.84
CA GLU A 48 -1.21 -6.43 -17.76
C GLU A 48 -1.77 -7.79 -17.31
N ALA A 49 -1.90 -7.99 -15.99
CA ALA A 49 -2.27 -9.26 -15.40
C ALA A 49 -3.57 -9.80 -16.01
N SER A 50 -3.61 -11.09 -16.34
CA SER A 50 -4.81 -11.74 -16.89
C SER A 50 -5.91 -11.92 -15.84
N GLN A 51 -5.52 -11.98 -14.56
CA GLN A 51 -6.40 -12.10 -13.41
C GLN A 51 -5.71 -11.57 -12.15
N VAL A 52 -6.48 -11.20 -11.13
CA VAL A 52 -5.94 -10.94 -9.78
C VAL A 52 -6.02 -12.23 -8.97
N THR A 53 -4.90 -12.68 -8.43
CA THR A 53 -4.80 -13.92 -7.66
C THR A 53 -4.77 -13.65 -6.16
N ASP A 54 -5.03 -14.68 -5.35
CA ASP A 54 -4.89 -14.60 -3.89
C ASP A 54 -3.44 -14.26 -3.47
N GLY A 55 -2.46 -14.74 -4.23
CA GLY A 55 -1.05 -14.41 -3.99
C GLY A 55 -0.76 -12.93 -4.22
N MET A 56 -1.34 -12.30 -5.25
CA MET A 56 -1.22 -10.85 -5.45
C MET A 56 -1.83 -10.05 -4.30
N VAL A 57 -2.98 -10.49 -3.76
CA VAL A 57 -3.60 -9.87 -2.58
C VAL A 57 -2.73 -10.05 -1.33
N ALA A 58 -2.15 -11.24 -1.14
CA ALA A 58 -1.22 -11.50 -0.04
C ALA A 58 0.05 -10.65 -0.16
N ALA A 59 0.63 -10.54 -1.35
CA ALA A 59 1.80 -9.70 -1.63
C ALA A 59 1.51 -8.23 -1.33
N ALA A 60 0.32 -7.74 -1.67
CA ALA A 60 -0.11 -6.39 -1.29
C ALA A 60 -0.19 -6.19 0.23
N ALA A 61 -0.72 -7.17 0.97
CA ALA A 61 -0.80 -7.12 2.43
C ALA A 61 0.61 -7.15 3.08
N TYR A 62 1.52 -7.98 2.58
CA TYR A 62 2.91 -8.01 3.05
C TYR A 62 3.65 -6.71 2.74
N ALA A 63 3.47 -6.13 1.56
CA ALA A 63 4.06 -4.84 1.21
C ALA A 63 3.64 -3.72 2.20
N LEU A 64 2.36 -3.69 2.59
CA LEU A 64 1.85 -2.76 3.59
C LEU A 64 2.45 -3.02 4.99
N ALA A 65 2.57 -4.30 5.38
CA ALA A 65 3.17 -4.69 6.65
C ALA A 65 4.65 -4.27 6.71
N ASP A 66 5.43 -4.57 5.67
CA ASP A 66 6.85 -4.22 5.57
C ASP A 66 7.05 -2.69 5.62
N TYR A 67 6.24 -1.94 4.87
CA TYR A 67 6.26 -0.47 4.91
C TYR A 67 6.03 0.06 6.34
N THR A 68 5.06 -0.52 7.04
CA THR A 68 4.70 -0.13 8.40
C THR A 68 5.78 -0.51 9.40
N GLU A 69 6.35 -1.71 9.28
CA GLU A 69 7.42 -2.19 10.14
C GLU A 69 8.63 -1.27 10.08
N VAL A 70 9.07 -0.94 8.87
CA VAL A 70 10.25 -0.10 8.64
C VAL A 70 10.07 1.31 9.18
N LYS A 71 8.87 1.91 9.01
CA LYS A 71 8.66 3.34 9.25
C LYS A 71 7.95 3.68 10.56
N HIS A 72 7.06 2.83 11.06
CA HIS A 72 6.07 3.21 12.07
C HIS A 72 5.94 2.25 13.25
N LEU A 73 6.38 0.99 13.15
CA LEU A 73 6.19 0.02 14.22
C LEU A 73 6.90 0.43 15.52
N ARG A 74 8.06 1.09 15.43
CA ARG A 74 8.77 1.66 16.60
C ARG A 74 8.00 2.76 17.31
N GLN A 75 7.02 3.37 16.65
CA GLN A 75 6.12 4.39 17.20
C GLN A 75 4.81 3.77 17.72
N GLY A 76 4.72 2.44 17.80
CA GLY A 76 3.55 1.71 18.26
C GLY A 76 2.40 1.61 17.24
N ARG A 77 2.65 1.98 15.97
CA ARG A 77 1.63 1.93 14.91
C ARG A 77 1.69 0.63 14.14
N ILE A 78 0.52 0.03 13.92
CA ILE A 78 0.33 -1.22 13.15
C ILE A 78 -0.21 -0.99 11.73
N TYR A 79 -0.51 0.27 11.39
CA TYR A 79 -0.79 0.75 10.03
C TYR A 79 -0.09 2.11 9.85
N PRO A 80 0.30 2.49 8.62
CA PRO A 80 0.87 3.79 8.37
C PRO A 80 -0.22 4.89 8.43
N PRO A 81 0.16 6.17 8.55
CA PRO A 81 -0.78 7.28 8.45
C PRO A 81 -1.48 7.32 7.08
N ILE A 82 -2.76 7.75 7.03
CA ILE A 82 -3.50 7.93 5.77
C ILE A 82 -2.80 8.91 4.81
N SER A 83 -2.08 9.91 5.33
CA SER A 83 -1.29 10.84 4.51
C SER A 83 -0.23 10.14 3.65
N GLU A 84 0.10 8.89 3.96
CA GLU A 84 1.10 8.08 3.24
C GLU A 84 0.46 7.07 2.27
N LEU A 85 -0.82 7.21 1.95
CA LEU A 85 -1.51 6.34 0.99
C LEU A 85 -0.78 6.26 -0.37
N GLN A 86 -0.25 7.37 -0.87
CA GLN A 86 0.45 7.41 -2.16
C GLN A 86 1.75 6.59 -2.15
N PRO A 87 2.73 6.84 -1.26
CA PRO A 87 3.95 6.03 -1.22
C PRO A 87 3.67 4.56 -0.89
N VAL A 88 2.69 4.26 -0.02
CA VAL A 88 2.27 2.87 0.23
C VAL A 88 1.74 2.21 -1.04
N SER A 89 0.90 2.90 -1.81
CA SER A 89 0.34 2.37 -3.05
C SER A 89 1.42 2.03 -4.09
N ILE A 90 2.52 2.80 -4.13
CA ILE A 90 3.68 2.51 -4.99
C ILE A 90 4.35 1.20 -4.56
N GLU A 91 4.66 1.03 -3.28
CA GLU A 91 5.30 -0.21 -2.79
C GLU A 91 4.40 -1.44 -2.98
N VAL A 92 3.10 -1.29 -2.72
CA VAL A 92 2.11 -2.33 -2.98
C VAL A 92 2.06 -2.69 -4.45
N ALA A 93 2.02 -1.70 -5.36
CA ALA A 93 2.00 -1.94 -6.80
C ALA A 93 3.25 -2.69 -7.28
N ILE A 94 4.43 -2.33 -6.76
CA ILE A 94 5.69 -3.04 -7.08
C ILE A 94 5.58 -4.52 -6.71
N LYS A 95 5.17 -4.83 -5.47
CA LYS A 95 5.03 -6.22 -5.02
C LYS A 95 3.95 -7.00 -5.76
N VAL A 96 2.89 -6.32 -6.18
CA VAL A 96 1.83 -6.93 -6.98
C VAL A 96 2.32 -7.26 -8.40
N VAL A 97 3.10 -6.39 -9.03
CA VAL A 97 3.72 -6.66 -10.34
C VAL A 97 4.68 -7.84 -10.23
N GLU A 98 5.57 -7.84 -9.22
CA GLU A 98 6.49 -8.95 -8.94
C GLU A 98 5.74 -10.27 -8.79
N GLN A 99 4.68 -10.30 -7.97
CA GLN A 99 3.90 -11.51 -7.73
C GLN A 99 3.16 -11.98 -9.00
N ALA A 100 2.61 -11.05 -9.80
CA ALA A 100 1.97 -11.40 -11.05
C ALA A 100 2.94 -12.05 -12.05
N MET A 101 4.20 -11.59 -12.08
CA MET A 101 5.26 -12.20 -12.90
C MET A 101 5.64 -13.59 -12.37
N ASP A 102 5.83 -13.73 -11.06
CA ASP A 102 6.21 -14.99 -10.42
C ASP A 102 5.15 -16.09 -10.62
N GLU A 103 3.86 -15.71 -10.65
CA GLU A 103 2.74 -16.63 -10.88
C GLU A 103 2.40 -16.85 -12.37
N GLY A 104 3.11 -16.17 -13.28
CA GLY A 104 2.90 -16.31 -14.72
C GLY A 104 1.57 -15.75 -15.22
N VAL A 105 0.93 -14.84 -14.47
CA VAL A 105 -0.31 -14.15 -14.87
C VAL A 105 -0.05 -12.77 -15.47
N ALA A 106 1.15 -12.21 -15.32
CA ALA A 106 1.58 -10.99 -15.99
C ALA A 106 1.77 -11.23 -17.50
N ARG A 107 1.20 -10.34 -18.33
CA ARG A 107 1.32 -10.40 -19.80
C ARG A 107 2.23 -9.33 -20.37
N ILE A 108 2.69 -8.40 -19.54
CA ILE A 108 3.68 -7.40 -19.94
C ILE A 108 4.98 -8.11 -20.40
N GLU A 109 5.49 -7.72 -21.56
CA GLU A 109 6.73 -8.24 -22.13
C GLU A 109 7.91 -7.31 -21.86
N GLY A 110 9.10 -7.87 -21.65
CA GLY A 110 10.36 -7.12 -21.60
C GLY A 110 10.58 -6.25 -20.35
N LEU A 111 9.75 -6.37 -19.31
CA LEU A 111 9.97 -5.71 -18.03
C LEU A 111 10.89 -6.56 -17.14
N ALA A 112 12.12 -6.09 -16.90
CA ALA A 112 13.02 -6.72 -15.94
C ALA A 112 12.61 -6.36 -14.50
N ARG A 113 12.97 -7.21 -13.53
CA ARG A 113 12.53 -7.05 -12.14
C ARG A 113 13.09 -5.78 -11.51
N GLU A 114 14.31 -5.42 -11.89
CA GLU A 114 15.01 -4.22 -11.41
C GLU A 114 14.35 -2.92 -11.91
N ASP A 115 13.62 -2.99 -13.02
CA ASP A 115 12.96 -1.83 -13.66
C ASP A 115 11.52 -1.61 -13.16
N ILE A 116 10.95 -2.54 -12.38
CA ILE A 116 9.55 -2.47 -11.92
C ILE A 116 9.27 -1.16 -11.18
N ARG A 117 10.15 -0.74 -10.26
CA ARG A 117 9.99 0.51 -9.52
C ARG A 117 9.89 1.71 -10.46
N ALA A 118 10.84 1.84 -11.38
CA ALA A 118 10.87 2.94 -12.34
C ALA A 118 9.60 2.94 -13.23
N ARG A 119 9.12 1.75 -13.60
CA ARG A 119 7.86 1.60 -14.35
C ARG A 119 6.65 2.08 -13.54
N VAL A 120 6.55 1.68 -12.28
CA VAL A 120 5.46 2.09 -11.37
C VAL A 120 5.48 3.60 -11.16
N GLU A 121 6.64 4.17 -10.82
CA GLU A 121 6.78 5.61 -10.55
C GLU A 121 6.50 6.46 -11.79
N SER A 122 7.00 6.08 -12.97
CA SER A 122 6.76 6.81 -14.23
C SER A 122 5.32 6.81 -14.72
N HIS A 123 4.51 5.85 -14.25
CA HIS A 123 3.09 5.75 -14.63
C HIS A 123 2.15 6.25 -13.52
N PHE A 124 2.69 6.63 -12.36
CA PHE A 124 1.89 7.16 -11.28
C PHE A 124 1.40 8.55 -11.67
N TRP A 125 0.08 8.77 -11.57
CA TRP A 125 -0.51 10.06 -11.94
C TRP A 125 -0.11 11.16 -10.96
N GLU A 126 0.25 12.33 -11.50
CA GLU A 126 0.54 13.52 -10.71
C GLU A 126 -0.53 14.60 -10.92
N PRO A 127 -0.97 15.30 -9.86
CA PRO A 127 -1.95 16.37 -9.92
C PRO A 127 -1.37 17.68 -10.49
N VAL A 128 -0.78 17.61 -11.68
CA VAL A 128 -0.15 18.76 -12.36
C VAL A 128 -0.91 19.08 -13.64
N TYR A 129 -1.12 20.37 -13.89
CA TYR A 129 -1.75 20.81 -15.14
C TYR A 129 -0.82 20.56 -16.32
N LEU A 130 -1.30 19.77 -17.29
CA LEU A 130 -0.61 19.57 -18.55
C LEU A 130 -0.94 20.70 -19.54
N PRO A 131 0.01 21.08 -20.41
CA PRO A 131 -0.23 22.11 -21.41
C PRO A 131 -1.33 21.67 -22.41
N ILE A 132 -2.31 22.55 -22.65
CA ILE A 132 -3.39 22.31 -23.61
C ILE A 132 -2.84 22.43 -25.03
N ARG A 133 -2.85 21.33 -25.79
CA ARG A 133 -2.61 21.35 -27.24
C ARG A 133 -3.94 21.42 -27.98
N LYS A 134 -4.22 22.55 -28.63
CA LYS A 134 -5.35 22.66 -29.56
C LYS A 134 -5.03 21.84 -30.81
N LYS A 135 -5.97 21.00 -31.24
CA LYS A 135 -5.87 20.26 -32.50
C LYS A 135 -5.91 21.28 -33.64
N ALA A 136 -4.91 21.25 -34.52
CA ALA A 136 -4.86 22.08 -35.72
C ALA A 136 -5.94 21.65 -36.72
#